data_AF-A0A2Z3UJ32-F1
#
_entry.id   AF-A0A2Z3UJ32-F1
#
_cell.length_a   1.000
_cell.length_b   1.000
_cell.length_c   1.000
_cell.angle_alpha   90.00
_cell.angle_beta   90.00
_cell.angle_gamma   90.00
#
_symmetry.space_group_name_H-M   'P 1'
#
loop_
_entity.id
_entity.type
_entity.pdbx_description
1 polymer ?
#
loop_
_entity_poly.entity_id
_entity_poly.type
_entity_poly.pdbx_seq_one_letter_code
_entity_poly.pdbx_strand_id
1 'polypeptide(L)'
;MDEVNNGKKVRAIVEVRGYAARVAEALEAASSETTVIDKTSSSDFLVVTVDKPTLTAAMADDMVKAIYKDELSRATLDVSTKLIGSDKANKAGWTGKGSTIAILDTGIDRDHPFFAGRIVREACFSTSDPDPLYQADSLCPNGQPSQIGVGAADAKTAKCVVNGAGKCYHGTHVAGIAAGKKAGTAPSSGVAPEAGILPIQVFSRFNGPICRELATFAPCFLSFTSDQKLALQYVDQVHAGLNVVVANLSLGVGPKHKVNCDQDPAYGALRSEILWLKDFGVTTVVAAGNDLHGDGVASPACISAVVAVGATDDRDKPAPFSNRGPLLDLFAPGVGINSAMPGNAFQSLSGTSMAAPHVAGALALVRQAYPNLPGEGRVEKLQTTGKSITYSSGGIMVTTKRIDLVAALPLKPTATPTPTPTATPSATPTVTPTPTPTQSQTPVPTDPGTVTDPLPLPDTCRRGKGTKPLSAKRWATELLRGKGTLDDKILACYLSLAQNGSKVFPEVTDAGSIGKAYKVLAPRSRTAKALIDRELLAAWLNYAHGVYNGSAKVHGSTTLKKAVGIAEGHRTANGTSAQLKKAAVYLYEHVNK
;
A
#
# COMPACT_ATOMS: atom_id res chain seq x y z
N MET A 1 16.64 15.07 20.69
CA MET A 1 17.03 16.02 21.77
C MET A 1 18.16 15.46 22.65
N ASP A 2 19.08 14.65 22.11
CA ASP A 2 19.92 13.80 22.97
C ASP A 2 21.00 14.60 23.74
N GLU A 3 21.32 15.82 23.29
CA GLU A 3 22.16 16.80 24.00
C GLU A 3 21.46 17.42 25.22
N VAL A 4 20.12 17.63 25.14
CA VAL A 4 19.27 18.10 26.26
C VAL A 4 19.29 17.08 27.41
N ASN A 5 19.45 15.79 27.11
CA ASN A 5 19.50 14.74 28.13
C ASN A 5 20.86 14.64 28.85
N ASN A 6 21.91 15.26 28.31
CA ASN A 6 23.25 15.27 28.91
C ASN A 6 23.58 16.60 29.63
N GLY A 7 22.56 17.39 30.00
CA GLY A 7 22.72 18.62 30.78
C GLY A 7 23.43 19.77 30.06
N LYS A 8 23.49 19.75 28.72
CA LYS A 8 24.11 20.81 27.92
C LYS A 8 23.05 21.74 27.33
N LYS A 9 23.39 23.04 27.24
CA LYS A 9 22.58 24.06 26.56
C LYS A 9 22.35 23.66 25.10
N VAL A 10 21.17 23.96 24.57
CA VAL A 10 20.82 23.69 23.17
C VAL A 10 20.42 24.97 22.47
N ARG A 11 20.89 25.13 21.23
CA ARG A 11 20.53 26.24 20.36
C ARG A 11 19.18 25.93 19.68
N ALA A 12 18.22 26.84 19.79
CA ALA A 12 16.84 26.63 19.42
C ALA A 12 16.21 27.88 18.79
N ILE A 13 15.21 27.67 17.95
CA ILE A 13 14.35 28.71 17.37
C ILE A 13 13.02 28.61 18.12
N VAL A 14 12.66 29.63 18.88
CA VAL A 14 11.36 29.71 19.58
C VAL A 14 10.43 30.55 18.72
N GLU A 15 9.51 29.88 18.04
CA GLU A 15 8.43 30.53 17.29
C GLU A 15 7.33 30.96 18.27
N VAL A 16 6.78 32.16 18.10
CA VAL A 16 5.89 32.81 19.06
C VAL A 16 4.62 33.34 18.39
N ARG A 17 3.57 33.55 19.19
CA ARG A 17 2.28 34.14 18.77
C ARG A 17 2.37 35.68 18.81
N GLY A 18 3.43 36.22 18.22
CA GLY A 18 3.88 37.59 18.43
C GLY A 18 4.62 37.78 19.76
N TYR A 19 4.93 39.04 20.11
CA TYR A 19 5.58 39.43 21.38
C TYR A 19 6.98 38.82 21.64
N ALA A 20 7.76 38.51 20.58
CA ALA A 20 9.09 37.89 20.69
C ALA A 20 10.02 38.53 21.73
N ALA A 21 10.03 39.87 21.86
CA ALA A 21 10.82 40.58 22.88
C ALA A 21 10.42 40.22 24.34
N ARG A 22 9.12 40.09 24.62
CA ARG A 22 8.62 39.72 25.96
C ARG A 22 8.94 38.27 26.31
N VAL A 23 8.86 37.37 25.33
CA VAL A 23 9.28 35.98 25.47
C VAL A 23 10.80 35.88 25.67
N ALA A 24 11.59 36.69 24.95
CA ALA A 24 13.04 36.79 25.14
C ALA A 24 13.41 37.22 26.57
N GLU A 25 12.78 38.28 27.10
CA GLU A 25 12.99 38.77 28.46
C GLU A 25 12.62 37.71 29.51
N ALA A 26 11.48 37.01 29.34
CA ALA A 26 11.07 35.95 30.24
C ALA A 26 12.07 34.76 30.27
N LEU A 27 12.61 34.38 29.11
CA LEU A 27 13.58 33.26 29.01
C LEU A 27 14.95 33.60 29.60
N GLU A 28 15.40 34.85 29.51
CA GLU A 28 16.65 35.29 30.17
C GLU A 28 16.46 35.47 31.68
N ALA A 29 15.30 36.00 32.12
CA ALA A 29 14.98 36.13 33.54
C ALA A 29 14.81 34.76 34.23
N ALA A 30 14.38 33.73 33.49
CA ALA A 30 14.20 32.38 34.02
C ALA A 30 15.52 31.65 34.33
N SER A 31 16.64 32.01 33.68
CA SER A 31 17.93 31.35 33.88
C SER A 31 19.11 32.15 33.34
N SER A 32 20.11 32.38 34.20
CA SER A 32 21.41 32.94 33.80
C SER A 32 22.23 32.03 32.88
N GLU A 33 21.84 30.75 32.73
CA GLU A 33 22.43 29.85 31.75
C GLU A 33 21.78 29.96 30.37
N THR A 34 20.63 30.62 30.25
CA THR A 34 19.97 30.89 28.97
C THR A 34 20.48 32.22 28.37
N THR A 35 20.51 32.32 27.05
CA THR A 35 20.98 33.50 26.31
C THR A 35 20.19 33.63 25.01
N VAL A 36 19.49 34.75 24.80
CA VAL A 36 18.83 35.00 23.52
C VAL A 36 19.84 35.59 22.55
N ILE A 37 20.04 34.91 21.43
CA ILE A 37 21.03 35.22 20.39
C ILE A 37 20.49 36.27 19.41
N ASP A 38 19.19 36.22 19.11
CA ASP A 38 18.50 37.18 18.26
C ASP A 38 17.12 37.47 18.83
N LYS A 39 16.83 38.77 19.01
CA LYS A 39 15.61 39.33 19.61
C LYS A 39 14.80 40.20 18.63
N THR A 40 15.36 40.51 17.46
CA THR A 40 14.95 41.70 16.68
C THR A 40 14.86 41.50 15.18
N SER A 41 15.35 40.39 14.61
CA SER A 41 15.18 40.10 13.17
C SER A 41 13.76 39.67 12.78
N SER A 42 12.90 39.35 13.75
CA SER A 42 11.55 38.83 13.54
C SER A 42 10.61 39.19 14.71
N SER A 43 9.33 39.39 14.42
CA SER A 43 8.25 39.48 15.42
C SER A 43 7.71 38.11 15.85
N ASP A 44 7.98 37.09 15.04
CA ASP A 44 7.27 35.81 15.01
C ASP A 44 8.14 34.65 15.52
N PHE A 45 9.45 34.87 15.65
CA PHE A 45 10.36 33.96 16.33
C PHE A 45 11.56 34.70 16.94
N LEU A 46 12.24 34.04 17.86
CA LEU A 46 13.55 34.44 18.40
C LEU A 46 14.50 33.24 18.40
N VAL A 47 15.81 33.48 18.48
CA VAL A 47 16.83 32.41 18.52
C VAL A 47 17.51 32.41 19.88
N VAL A 48 17.58 31.27 20.55
CA VAL A 48 18.11 31.12 21.92
C VAL A 48 19.17 30.04 22.02
N THR A 49 20.09 30.18 22.96
CA THR A 49 20.80 29.05 23.59
C THR A 49 20.20 28.86 24.97
N VAL A 50 19.50 27.74 25.20
CA VAL A 50 18.63 27.54 26.36
C VAL A 50 18.99 26.24 27.10
N ASP A 51 18.86 26.25 28.43
CA ASP A 51 19.03 25.07 29.28
C ASP A 51 17.76 24.18 29.33
N LYS A 52 17.87 22.95 29.85
CA LYS A 52 16.76 21.99 29.87
C LYS A 52 15.56 22.47 30.71
N PRO A 53 15.71 22.91 31.97
CA PRO A 53 14.59 23.48 32.74
C PRO A 53 13.86 24.60 32.00
N THR A 54 14.59 25.60 31.53
CA THR A 54 14.01 26.79 30.86
C THR A 54 13.34 26.42 29.54
N LEU A 55 13.95 25.53 28.74
CA LEU A 55 13.32 24.97 27.53
C LEU A 55 12.02 24.22 27.85
N THR A 56 11.98 23.47 28.95
CA THR A 56 10.79 22.71 29.36
C THR A 56 9.65 23.65 29.77
N ALA A 57 9.96 24.74 30.48
CA ALA A 57 8.99 25.77 30.81
C ALA A 57 8.49 26.52 29.56
N ALA A 58 9.40 26.88 28.64
CA ALA A 58 9.08 27.55 27.38
C ALA A 58 8.12 26.75 26.48
N MET A 59 8.19 25.42 26.51
CA MET A 59 7.27 24.54 25.79
C MET A 59 5.83 24.54 26.35
N ALA A 60 5.60 25.16 27.51
CA ALA A 60 4.30 25.26 28.19
C ALA A 60 3.78 26.71 28.31
N ASP A 61 4.44 27.68 27.65
CA ASP A 61 3.99 29.08 27.59
C ASP A 61 3.04 29.27 26.39
N ASP A 62 1.82 29.76 26.63
CA ASP A 62 0.82 29.99 25.58
C ASP A 62 1.27 31.00 24.51
N MET A 63 2.21 31.90 24.84
CA MET A 63 2.82 32.84 23.87
C MET A 63 3.77 32.12 22.91
N VAL A 64 4.28 30.94 23.25
CA VAL A 64 5.09 30.11 22.36
C VAL A 64 4.18 29.31 21.42
N LYS A 65 4.51 29.34 20.14
CA LYS A 65 3.83 28.60 19.07
C LYS A 65 4.50 27.24 18.85
N ALA A 66 5.82 27.22 18.79
CA ALA A 66 6.64 26.02 18.61
C ALA A 66 8.08 26.27 19.05
N ILE A 67 8.85 25.22 19.37
CA ILE A 67 10.30 25.32 19.55
C ILE A 67 11.00 24.29 18.68
N TYR A 68 11.81 24.79 17.75
CA TYR A 68 12.64 23.99 16.85
C TYR A 68 14.10 24.01 17.34
N LYS A 69 14.89 23.01 16.94
CA LYS A 69 16.35 23.08 17.14
C LYS A 69 16.96 23.91 16.01
N ASP A 70 17.85 24.84 16.35
CA ASP A 70 18.65 25.58 15.37
C ASP A 70 19.83 24.69 14.92
N GLU A 71 19.82 24.22 13.67
CA GLU A 71 20.80 23.26 13.14
C GLU A 71 21.62 23.84 11.99
N LEU A 72 22.96 23.74 12.11
CA LEU A 72 23.92 24.18 11.10
C LEU A 72 23.79 23.35 9.81
N SER A 73 23.17 23.96 8.79
CA SER A 73 23.06 23.39 7.45
C SER A 73 24.39 23.42 6.68
N ARG A 74 24.54 22.52 5.70
CA ARG A 74 25.69 22.44 4.79
C ARG A 74 25.20 22.42 3.33
N ALA A 75 26.06 22.81 2.39
CA ALA A 75 25.76 22.67 0.97
C ALA A 75 25.56 21.18 0.60
N THR A 76 24.40 20.84 0.05
CA THR A 76 23.97 19.45 -0.17
C THR A 76 24.51 18.89 -1.49
N LEU A 77 25.70 18.29 -1.41
CA LEU A 77 26.06 17.20 -2.31
C LEU A 77 25.12 16.01 -2.05
N ASP A 78 24.88 15.17 -3.04
CA ASP A 78 24.25 13.87 -2.77
C ASP A 78 25.20 13.02 -1.92
N VAL A 79 24.80 12.75 -0.68
CA VAL A 79 25.50 11.86 0.26
C VAL A 79 24.68 10.60 0.54
N SER A 80 23.35 10.65 0.51
CA SER A 80 22.50 9.53 0.94
C SER A 80 22.66 8.28 0.08
N THR A 81 22.74 8.42 -1.25
CA THR A 81 22.95 7.29 -2.17
C THR A 81 24.29 6.60 -1.92
N LYS A 82 25.31 7.37 -1.55
CA LYS A 82 26.68 6.91 -1.29
C LYS A 82 26.80 6.28 0.10
N LEU A 83 26.07 6.80 1.08
CA LEU A 83 26.03 6.30 2.46
C LEU A 83 25.41 4.90 2.55
N ILE A 84 24.35 4.63 1.76
CA ILE A 84 23.78 3.28 1.62
C ILE A 84 24.42 2.47 0.49
N GLY A 85 25.24 3.08 -0.36
CA GLY A 85 25.93 2.43 -1.48
C GLY A 85 25.07 2.10 -2.70
N SER A 86 23.90 2.74 -2.88
CA SER A 86 23.08 2.55 -4.09
C SER A 86 23.79 3.03 -5.34
N ASP A 87 24.66 4.05 -5.25
CA ASP A 87 25.47 4.51 -6.38
C ASP A 87 26.41 3.40 -6.91
N LYS A 88 27.02 2.63 -6.00
CA LYS A 88 27.86 1.45 -6.31
C LYS A 88 27.01 0.30 -6.85
N ALA A 89 25.85 0.05 -6.27
CA ALA A 89 24.91 -0.96 -6.74
C ALA A 89 24.45 -0.69 -8.18
N ASN A 90 24.06 0.54 -8.49
CA ASN A 90 23.66 0.95 -9.84
C ASN A 90 24.83 0.82 -10.83
N LYS A 91 26.05 1.22 -10.45
CA LYS A 91 27.27 1.01 -11.27
C LYS A 91 27.57 -0.47 -11.54
N ALA A 92 27.25 -1.36 -10.60
CA ALA A 92 27.36 -2.82 -10.79
C ALA A 92 26.24 -3.40 -11.70
N GLY A 93 25.18 -2.65 -11.98
CA GLY A 93 24.02 -3.09 -12.77
C GLY A 93 22.79 -3.50 -11.94
N TRP A 94 22.83 -3.32 -10.62
CA TRP A 94 21.65 -3.42 -9.76
C TRP A 94 20.90 -2.08 -9.80
N THR A 95 19.90 -1.99 -10.69
CA THR A 95 19.14 -0.78 -11.00
C THR A 95 17.65 -0.87 -10.64
N GLY A 96 17.18 -2.04 -10.18
CA GLY A 96 15.77 -2.34 -9.93
C GLY A 96 15.00 -2.75 -11.17
N LYS A 97 15.70 -2.91 -12.31
CA LYS A 97 15.13 -3.20 -13.63
C LYS A 97 14.19 -4.40 -13.59
N GLY A 98 12.99 -4.21 -14.16
CA GLY A 98 11.95 -5.24 -14.27
C GLY A 98 11.05 -5.36 -13.04
N SER A 99 11.27 -4.59 -11.98
CA SER A 99 10.38 -4.48 -10.81
C SER A 99 9.66 -3.12 -10.80
N THR A 100 8.48 -3.05 -10.19
CA THR A 100 7.74 -1.80 -9.96
C THR A 100 7.61 -1.48 -8.47
N ILE A 101 7.70 -0.19 -8.12
CA ILE A 101 7.45 0.33 -6.77
C ILE A 101 6.17 1.17 -6.82
N ALA A 102 5.20 0.86 -5.97
CA ALA A 102 4.03 1.71 -5.75
C ALA A 102 4.35 2.81 -4.73
N ILE A 103 3.95 4.04 -5.02
CA ILE A 103 4.16 5.22 -4.18
C ILE A 103 2.78 5.76 -3.81
N LEU A 104 2.32 5.47 -2.59
CA LEU A 104 1.03 5.93 -2.06
C LEU A 104 1.29 7.24 -1.30
N ASP A 105 1.05 8.36 -1.99
CA ASP A 105 1.46 9.70 -1.52
C ASP A 105 0.57 10.79 -2.15
N THR A 106 1.03 12.03 -2.15
CA THR A 106 0.41 13.25 -2.71
C THR A 106 0.42 13.34 -4.25
N GLY A 107 0.67 12.24 -4.97
CA GLY A 107 0.81 12.22 -6.43
C GLY A 107 2.24 12.47 -6.93
N ILE A 108 2.40 12.75 -8.23
CA ILE A 108 3.69 12.93 -8.90
C ILE A 108 3.64 14.03 -9.97
N ASP A 109 4.73 14.78 -10.14
CA ASP A 109 5.00 15.55 -11.36
C ASP A 109 5.38 14.59 -12.50
N ARG A 110 4.38 14.20 -13.29
CA ARG A 110 4.48 13.09 -14.25
C ARG A 110 5.37 13.34 -15.47
N ASP A 111 5.55 14.59 -15.88
CA ASP A 111 6.43 15.01 -16.98
C ASP A 111 7.83 15.45 -16.51
N HIS A 112 8.10 15.43 -15.20
CA HIS A 112 9.41 15.70 -14.63
C HIS A 112 10.48 14.73 -15.23
N PRO A 113 11.55 15.22 -15.89
CA PRO A 113 12.51 14.38 -16.63
C PRO A 113 13.13 13.23 -15.84
N PHE A 114 13.22 13.37 -14.51
CA PHE A 114 13.70 12.33 -13.58
C PHE A 114 12.88 11.03 -13.62
N PHE A 115 11.62 11.05 -14.11
CA PHE A 115 10.73 9.89 -14.22
C PHE A 115 10.47 9.43 -15.67
N ALA A 116 11.08 10.08 -16.66
CA ALA A 116 10.79 9.86 -18.08
C ALA A 116 10.82 8.37 -18.47
N GLY A 117 9.69 7.91 -19.05
CA GLY A 117 9.52 6.54 -19.53
C GLY A 117 9.35 5.46 -18.45
N ARG A 118 9.15 5.82 -17.16
CA ARG A 118 9.14 4.84 -16.05
C ARG A 118 7.90 4.86 -15.15
N ILE A 119 6.97 5.80 -15.36
CA ILE A 119 5.63 5.71 -14.78
C ILE A 119 4.84 4.63 -15.54
N VAL A 120 4.46 3.54 -14.87
CA VAL A 120 3.84 2.35 -15.52
C VAL A 120 2.32 2.37 -15.50
N ARG A 121 1.73 3.10 -14.56
CA ARG A 121 0.29 3.41 -14.42
C ARG A 121 0.14 4.52 -13.39
N GLU A 122 -1.00 5.19 -13.37
CA GLU A 122 -1.32 6.24 -12.40
C GLU A 122 -2.73 5.97 -11.83
N ALA A 123 -2.95 6.28 -10.55
CA ALA A 123 -4.25 6.19 -9.90
C ALA A 123 -4.44 7.26 -8.81
N CYS A 124 -5.68 7.46 -8.38
CA CYS A 124 -6.07 8.34 -7.30
C CYS A 124 -7.23 7.74 -6.52
N PHE A 125 -7.13 7.80 -5.19
CA PHE A 125 -8.21 7.56 -4.23
C PHE A 125 -8.12 8.70 -3.23
N SER A 126 -9.08 9.60 -3.24
CA SER A 126 -9.03 10.83 -2.46
C SER A 126 -10.45 11.31 -2.22
N THR A 127 -10.93 11.14 -0.99
CA THR A 127 -12.30 11.43 -0.61
C THR A 127 -12.53 12.95 -0.52
N SER A 128 -13.62 13.43 -1.14
CA SER A 128 -14.23 14.71 -0.79
C SER A 128 -15.22 14.51 0.36
N ASP A 129 -15.19 15.37 1.37
CA ASP A 129 -16.10 15.30 2.53
C ASP A 129 -16.57 16.73 2.92
N PRO A 130 -17.87 17.05 2.79
CA PRO A 130 -18.41 18.37 3.13
C PRO A 130 -18.61 18.58 4.64
N ASP A 131 -18.27 17.62 5.51
CA ASP A 131 -18.40 17.80 6.96
C ASP A 131 -17.67 19.08 7.44
N PRO A 132 -18.31 19.93 8.29
CA PRO A 132 -17.72 21.18 8.76
C PRO A 132 -16.35 21.05 9.45
N LEU A 133 -16.00 19.89 10.02
CA LEU A 133 -14.70 19.59 10.62
C LEU A 133 -13.59 19.42 9.58
N TYR A 134 -13.90 18.73 8.48
CA TYR A 134 -12.91 18.36 7.45
C TYR A 134 -12.86 19.35 6.29
N GLN A 135 -14.01 19.65 5.70
CA GLN A 135 -14.17 20.42 4.46
C GLN A 135 -13.13 19.96 3.41
N ALA A 136 -13.15 18.66 3.12
CA ALA A 136 -12.16 17.98 2.31
C ALA A 136 -12.51 18.03 0.82
N ASP A 137 -11.57 18.49 0.00
CA ASP A 137 -11.60 18.40 -1.45
C ASP A 137 -10.77 17.20 -1.92
N SER A 138 -11.38 16.33 -2.72
CA SER A 138 -10.66 15.30 -3.48
C SER A 138 -9.60 15.92 -4.37
N LEU A 139 -8.36 15.41 -4.33
CA LEU A 139 -7.28 15.81 -5.23
C LEU A 139 -7.30 15.10 -6.59
N CYS A 140 -8.22 14.16 -6.82
CA CYS A 140 -8.33 13.52 -8.14
C CYS A 140 -8.69 14.56 -9.22
N PRO A 141 -7.98 14.58 -10.37
CA PRO A 141 -8.21 15.56 -11.45
C PRO A 141 -9.65 15.60 -11.97
N ASN A 142 -10.31 14.45 -12.07
CA ASN A 142 -11.72 14.30 -12.49
C ASN A 142 -12.75 14.82 -11.47
N GLY A 143 -12.33 15.22 -10.26
CA GLY A 143 -13.21 15.67 -9.19
C GLY A 143 -14.05 14.59 -8.51
N GLN A 144 -13.79 13.31 -8.79
CA GLN A 144 -14.47 12.18 -8.15
C GLN A 144 -13.60 11.58 -7.04
N PRO A 145 -14.17 10.83 -6.07
CA PRO A 145 -13.39 10.17 -5.01
C PRO A 145 -12.31 9.19 -5.50
N SER A 146 -12.34 8.79 -6.78
CA SER A 146 -11.26 8.02 -7.40
C SER A 146 -11.08 8.31 -8.89
N GLN A 147 -9.87 8.04 -9.39
CA GLN A 147 -9.52 8.08 -10.82
C GLN A 147 -8.45 7.02 -11.10
N ILE A 148 -8.53 6.33 -12.24
CA ILE A 148 -7.50 5.37 -12.69
C ILE A 148 -7.15 5.70 -14.15
N GLY A 149 -5.86 5.66 -14.48
CA GLY A 149 -5.36 5.94 -15.84
C GLY A 149 -4.45 7.16 -15.89
N VAL A 150 -3.97 7.48 -17.09
CA VAL A 150 -2.96 8.54 -17.32
C VAL A 150 -3.41 9.88 -16.73
N GLY A 151 -2.50 10.55 -16.01
CA GLY A 151 -2.75 11.81 -15.31
C GLY A 151 -3.49 11.70 -13.98
N ALA A 152 -4.00 10.52 -13.58
CA ALA A 152 -4.79 10.38 -12.35
C ALA A 152 -4.04 10.81 -11.08
N ALA A 153 -2.71 10.66 -11.06
CA ALA A 153 -1.85 11.00 -9.93
C ALA A 153 -1.15 12.36 -10.07
N ASP A 154 -1.60 13.26 -10.94
CA ASP A 154 -0.91 14.52 -11.24
C ASP A 154 -0.83 15.47 -10.01
N ALA A 155 0.40 15.77 -9.58
CA ALA A 155 0.69 16.69 -8.48
C ALA A 155 0.51 18.19 -8.82
N LYS A 156 0.32 18.54 -10.11
CA LYS A 156 0.28 19.93 -10.60
C LYS A 156 -1.13 20.47 -10.84
N THR A 157 -2.17 19.77 -10.41
CA THR A 157 -3.56 20.27 -10.50
C THR A 157 -3.76 21.57 -9.71
N ALA A 158 -4.73 22.40 -10.12
CA ALA A 158 -5.04 23.66 -9.43
C ALA A 158 -5.42 23.46 -7.95
N LYS A 159 -6.00 22.30 -7.59
CA LYS A 159 -6.36 21.94 -6.19
C LYS A 159 -5.13 21.84 -5.29
N CYS A 160 -4.01 21.38 -5.85
CA CYS A 160 -2.71 21.29 -5.19
C CYS A 160 -2.03 22.65 -4.96
N VAL A 161 -2.58 23.76 -5.49
CA VAL A 161 -2.00 25.10 -5.33
C VAL A 161 -2.63 25.84 -4.14
N VAL A 162 -1.77 26.45 -3.32
CA VAL A 162 -2.15 27.31 -2.19
C VAL A 162 -1.24 28.54 -2.20
N ASN A 163 -1.84 29.73 -2.32
CA ASN A 163 -1.13 31.02 -2.38
C ASN A 163 -0.01 31.03 -3.44
N GLY A 164 -0.30 30.51 -4.63
CA GLY A 164 0.65 30.41 -5.75
C GLY A 164 1.67 29.26 -5.65
N ALA A 165 1.80 28.59 -4.50
CA ALA A 165 2.74 27.49 -4.30
C ALA A 165 2.06 26.11 -4.37
N GLY A 166 2.62 25.20 -5.15
CA GLY A 166 2.20 23.79 -5.17
C GLY A 166 2.54 23.08 -3.85
N LYS A 167 1.58 22.35 -3.28
CA LYS A 167 1.69 21.64 -1.99
C LYS A 167 1.77 20.13 -2.12
N CYS A 168 1.33 19.56 -3.25
CA CYS A 168 1.43 18.13 -3.57
C CYS A 168 2.85 17.68 -4.00
N TYR A 169 3.90 18.31 -3.48
CA TYR A 169 5.28 18.04 -3.90
C TYR A 169 5.86 16.75 -3.32
N HIS A 170 5.29 16.25 -2.23
CA HIS A 170 5.91 15.23 -1.39
C HIS A 170 6.06 13.88 -2.11
N GLY A 171 5.05 13.44 -2.86
CA GLY A 171 5.09 12.17 -3.61
C GLY A 171 6.05 12.21 -4.80
N THR A 172 6.24 13.39 -5.38
CA THR A 172 7.28 13.66 -6.39
C THR A 172 8.68 13.45 -5.79
N HIS A 173 8.91 13.97 -4.59
CA HIS A 173 10.18 13.84 -3.86
C HIS A 173 10.46 12.38 -3.47
N VAL A 174 9.46 11.71 -2.89
CA VAL A 174 9.48 10.29 -2.48
C VAL A 174 9.74 9.35 -3.66
N ALA A 175 9.03 9.53 -4.79
CA ALA A 175 9.26 8.77 -6.01
C ALA A 175 10.68 8.97 -6.57
N GLY A 176 11.21 10.20 -6.48
CA GLY A 176 12.58 10.53 -6.88
C GLY A 176 13.65 9.84 -6.04
N ILE A 177 13.42 9.66 -4.73
CA ILE A 177 14.34 8.92 -3.85
C ILE A 177 14.30 7.42 -4.17
N ALA A 178 13.09 6.83 -4.26
CA ALA A 178 12.93 5.40 -4.48
C ALA A 178 13.47 4.98 -5.86
N ALA A 179 13.08 5.72 -6.89
CA ALA A 179 13.31 5.35 -8.28
C ALA A 179 13.40 6.58 -9.20
N GLY A 180 14.20 7.60 -8.87
CA GLY A 180 14.61 8.62 -9.83
C GLY A 180 15.76 8.16 -10.74
N LYS A 181 15.78 8.55 -12.03
CA LYS A 181 16.89 8.25 -12.95
C LYS A 181 17.55 9.56 -13.40
N LYS A 182 18.85 9.72 -13.13
CA LYS A 182 19.59 10.96 -13.43
C LYS A 182 19.34 11.44 -14.88
N ALA A 183 18.75 12.62 -14.99
CA ALA A 183 18.44 13.31 -16.23
C ALA A 183 18.54 14.84 -16.01
N GLY A 184 18.97 15.58 -17.02
CA GLY A 184 19.15 17.04 -16.92
C GLY A 184 20.06 17.44 -15.75
N THR A 185 19.58 18.38 -14.93
CA THR A 185 20.27 18.94 -13.75
C THR A 185 20.28 18.04 -12.51
N ALA A 186 19.67 16.85 -12.56
CA ALA A 186 19.57 15.96 -11.40
C ALA A 186 20.94 15.66 -10.76
N PRO A 187 21.12 15.81 -9.44
CA PRO A 187 22.41 15.62 -8.78
C PRO A 187 22.91 14.17 -8.95
N SER A 188 22.01 13.21 -8.80
CA SER A 188 22.25 11.77 -8.87
C SER A 188 21.01 11.03 -9.37
N SER A 189 21.00 9.70 -9.27
CA SER A 189 19.79 8.88 -9.39
C SER A 189 19.24 8.57 -7.99
N GLY A 190 17.95 8.27 -7.90
CA GLY A 190 17.39 7.56 -6.75
C GLY A 190 17.91 6.11 -6.68
N VAL A 191 17.47 5.35 -5.69
CA VAL A 191 18.05 4.04 -5.34
C VAL A 191 17.85 2.99 -6.44
N ALA A 192 16.66 2.93 -7.05
CA ALA A 192 16.31 1.98 -8.11
C ALA A 192 15.97 2.71 -9.43
N PRO A 193 16.96 3.25 -10.17
CA PRO A 193 16.74 4.12 -11.34
C PRO A 193 16.05 3.45 -12.54
N GLU A 194 15.91 2.12 -12.56
CA GLU A 194 15.24 1.40 -13.65
C GLU A 194 14.07 0.53 -13.17
N ALA A 195 13.66 0.69 -11.91
CA ALA A 195 12.34 0.26 -11.48
C ALA A 195 11.25 1.10 -12.18
N GLY A 196 10.10 0.47 -12.41
CA GLY A 196 8.85 1.14 -12.73
C GLY A 196 8.26 1.84 -11.50
N ILE A 197 7.49 2.90 -11.74
CA ILE A 197 6.85 3.71 -10.71
C ILE A 197 5.34 3.62 -10.90
N LEU A 198 4.64 3.23 -9.83
CA LEU A 198 3.18 3.26 -9.73
C LEU A 198 2.78 4.36 -8.73
N PRO A 199 2.73 5.64 -9.14
CA PRO A 199 2.19 6.72 -8.33
C PRO A 199 0.69 6.53 -8.08
N ILE A 200 0.30 6.62 -6.82
CA ILE A 200 -1.10 6.61 -6.38
C ILE A 200 -1.31 7.82 -5.47
N GLN A 201 -2.16 8.75 -5.91
CA GLN A 201 -2.64 9.87 -5.09
C GLN A 201 -3.55 9.30 -3.99
N VAL A 202 -3.21 9.53 -2.71
CA VAL A 202 -3.99 9.08 -1.54
C VAL A 202 -4.36 10.21 -0.58
N PHE A 203 -4.00 11.45 -0.90
CA PHE A 203 -4.25 12.62 -0.06
C PHE A 203 -5.44 13.43 -0.57
N SER A 204 -6.15 14.07 0.36
CA SER A 204 -7.16 15.11 0.12
C SER A 204 -6.69 16.45 0.67
N ARG A 205 -7.25 17.54 0.16
CA ARG A 205 -7.03 18.89 0.69
C ARG A 205 -8.11 19.20 1.72
N PHE A 206 -7.72 19.47 2.95
CA PHE A 206 -8.64 19.79 4.05
C PHE A 206 -8.64 21.29 4.28
N ASN A 207 -9.81 21.92 4.20
CA ASN A 207 -9.98 23.35 4.43
C ASN A 207 -10.59 23.66 5.83
N GLY A 208 -11.03 22.63 6.56
CA GLY A 208 -11.73 22.75 7.85
C GLY A 208 -10.83 22.91 9.09
N PRO A 209 -11.43 23.03 10.29
CA PRO A 209 -10.72 23.20 11.55
C PRO A 209 -9.80 22.02 11.93
N ILE A 210 -10.00 20.81 11.39
CA ILE A 210 -9.15 19.62 11.66
C ILE A 210 -7.65 19.89 11.47
N CYS A 211 -7.28 20.78 10.54
CA CYS A 211 -5.91 21.20 10.34
C CYS A 211 -5.29 21.80 11.61
N ARG A 212 -6.05 22.59 12.39
CA ARG A 212 -5.57 23.21 13.63
C ARG A 212 -5.46 22.22 14.79
N GLU A 213 -6.32 21.20 14.82
CA GLU A 213 -6.24 20.10 15.80
C GLU A 213 -4.98 19.26 15.59
N LEU A 214 -4.52 19.15 14.34
CA LEU A 214 -3.24 18.55 13.96
C LEU A 214 -2.07 19.57 13.90
N ALA A 215 -2.16 20.65 14.68
CA ALA A 215 -1.15 21.70 14.85
C ALA A 215 -0.65 22.37 13.54
N THR A 216 -1.46 22.34 12.48
CA THR A 216 -1.18 22.97 11.18
C THR A 216 -2.27 23.97 10.79
N PHE A 217 -2.19 24.57 9.61
CA PHE A 217 -3.09 25.61 9.13
C PHE A 217 -3.89 25.13 7.91
N ALA A 218 -5.15 25.54 7.83
CA ALA A 218 -5.96 25.28 6.64
C ALA A 218 -5.53 26.22 5.49
N PRO A 219 -5.46 25.74 4.24
CA PRO A 219 -5.66 24.35 3.83
C PRO A 219 -4.43 23.46 4.12
N CYS A 220 -4.69 22.30 4.73
CA CYS A 220 -3.68 21.25 4.95
C CYS A 220 -3.93 20.04 4.05
N PHE A 221 -2.94 19.16 3.93
CA PHE A 221 -2.97 17.99 3.05
C PHE A 221 -2.79 16.75 3.90
N LEU A 222 -3.85 15.94 4.02
CA LEU A 222 -3.91 14.73 4.86
C LEU A 222 -4.48 13.58 4.02
N SER A 223 -4.49 12.37 4.56
CA SER A 223 -4.97 11.18 3.86
C SER A 223 -5.89 10.38 4.77
N PHE A 224 -7.10 10.04 4.30
CA PHE A 224 -8.01 9.16 5.05
C PHE A 224 -7.55 7.69 4.96
N THR A 225 -7.74 6.95 6.04
CA THR A 225 -7.43 5.50 6.08
C THR A 225 -8.26 4.71 5.07
N SER A 226 -9.45 5.18 4.69
CA SER A 226 -10.27 4.63 3.60
C SER A 226 -9.58 4.74 2.24
N ASP A 227 -9.03 5.92 1.91
CA ASP A 227 -8.33 6.18 0.65
C ASP A 227 -7.04 5.34 0.55
N GLN A 228 -6.31 5.21 1.66
CA GLN A 228 -5.14 4.32 1.77
C GLN A 228 -5.53 2.84 1.58
N LYS A 229 -6.66 2.41 2.15
CA LYS A 229 -7.19 1.04 2.02
C LYS A 229 -7.57 0.72 0.58
N LEU A 230 -8.30 1.63 -0.09
CA LEU A 230 -8.65 1.51 -1.52
C LEU A 230 -7.39 1.49 -2.41
N ALA A 231 -6.39 2.32 -2.10
CA ALA A 231 -5.11 2.32 -2.81
C ALA A 231 -4.35 0.99 -2.67
N LEU A 232 -4.31 0.38 -1.47
CA LEU A 232 -3.70 -0.94 -1.28
C LEU A 232 -4.49 -2.06 -1.99
N GLN A 233 -5.82 -2.02 -1.97
CA GLN A 233 -6.67 -2.94 -2.75
C GLN A 233 -6.45 -2.79 -4.26
N TYR A 234 -6.21 -1.57 -4.74
CA TYR A 234 -5.84 -1.33 -6.14
C TYR A 234 -4.42 -1.82 -6.47
N VAL A 235 -3.44 -1.66 -5.56
CA VAL A 235 -2.10 -2.23 -5.74
C VAL A 235 -2.18 -3.73 -5.98
N ASP A 236 -3.00 -4.46 -5.22
CA ASP A 236 -3.22 -5.90 -5.44
C ASP A 236 -3.74 -6.19 -6.86
N GLN A 237 -4.85 -5.56 -7.25
CA GLN A 237 -5.51 -5.77 -8.55
C GLN A 237 -4.55 -5.59 -9.75
N VAL A 238 -3.47 -4.83 -9.58
CA VAL A 238 -2.45 -4.61 -10.61
C VAL A 238 -1.08 -5.25 -10.31
N HIS A 239 -0.87 -5.86 -9.14
CA HIS A 239 0.46 -6.21 -8.65
C HIS A 239 1.18 -7.16 -9.60
N ALA A 240 0.48 -8.20 -10.07
CA ALA A 240 1.03 -9.22 -10.96
C ALA A 240 1.27 -8.66 -12.38
N GLY A 241 0.32 -7.87 -12.90
CA GLY A 241 0.38 -7.30 -14.25
C GLY A 241 1.38 -6.15 -14.41
N LEU A 242 1.83 -5.55 -13.31
CA LEU A 242 2.87 -4.51 -13.28
C LEU A 242 4.18 -4.97 -12.64
N ASN A 243 4.25 -6.20 -12.14
CA ASN A 243 5.30 -6.73 -11.25
C ASN A 243 5.65 -5.72 -10.13
N VAL A 244 4.64 -5.28 -9.37
CA VAL A 244 4.84 -4.49 -8.15
C VAL A 244 5.50 -5.38 -7.11
N VAL A 245 6.55 -4.89 -6.45
CA VAL A 245 7.32 -5.67 -5.45
C VAL A 245 7.47 -4.96 -4.10
N VAL A 246 7.10 -3.67 -4.06
CA VAL A 246 7.00 -2.83 -2.87
C VAL A 246 5.82 -1.86 -3.02
N ALA A 247 5.11 -1.60 -1.93
CA ALA A 247 4.26 -0.42 -1.75
C ALA A 247 4.85 0.47 -0.66
N ASN A 248 5.15 1.73 -1.00
CA ASN A 248 5.74 2.71 -0.08
C ASN A 248 4.69 3.74 0.35
N LEU A 249 4.46 3.83 1.66
CA LEU A 249 3.58 4.80 2.31
C LEU A 249 4.47 5.75 3.12
N SER A 250 4.84 6.90 2.53
CA SER A 250 5.66 7.93 3.21
C SER A 250 4.81 8.84 4.11
N LEU A 251 3.78 8.26 4.73
CA LEU A 251 2.73 8.91 5.51
C LEU A 251 2.57 8.23 6.88
N GLY A 252 1.98 8.95 7.83
CA GLY A 252 1.63 8.44 9.15
C GLY A 252 1.31 9.56 10.12
N VAL A 253 0.31 9.35 10.97
CA VAL A 253 -0.15 10.28 12.04
C VAL A 253 -0.75 9.46 13.18
N GLY A 254 -0.85 10.05 14.37
CA GLY A 254 -1.50 9.44 15.54
C GLY A 254 -0.56 9.26 16.73
N PRO A 255 -1.02 8.56 17.79
CA PRO A 255 -0.28 8.44 19.04
C PRO A 255 0.92 7.49 18.94
N LYS A 256 1.80 7.56 19.93
CA LYS A 256 2.97 6.69 20.06
C LYS A 256 2.61 5.24 20.38
N HIS A 257 2.84 4.33 19.45
CA HIS A 257 2.75 2.89 19.68
C HIS A 257 4.10 2.29 20.07
N LYS A 258 4.14 1.56 21.21
CA LYS A 258 5.31 0.77 21.65
C LYS A 258 5.17 -0.74 21.39
N VAL A 259 3.96 -1.17 21.05
CA VAL A 259 3.58 -2.55 20.71
C VAL A 259 2.71 -2.52 19.45
N ASN A 260 2.67 -3.62 18.70
CA ASN A 260 1.97 -3.67 17.41
C ASN A 260 0.47 -3.33 17.55
N CYS A 261 -0.03 -2.46 16.68
CA CYS A 261 -1.42 -1.98 16.68
C CYS A 261 -2.38 -2.89 15.88
N ASP A 262 -1.98 -4.15 15.65
CA ASP A 262 -2.66 -5.11 14.75
C ASP A 262 -4.12 -5.42 15.09
N GLN A 263 -4.49 -5.30 16.36
CA GLN A 263 -5.83 -5.58 16.89
C GLN A 263 -6.53 -4.29 17.38
N ASP A 264 -5.91 -3.13 17.15
CA ASP A 264 -6.48 -1.84 17.50
C ASP A 264 -7.45 -1.39 16.39
N PRO A 265 -8.75 -1.20 16.66
CA PRO A 265 -9.72 -0.86 15.63
C PRO A 265 -9.52 0.54 15.02
N ALA A 266 -8.79 1.44 15.69
CA ALA A 266 -8.48 2.77 15.17
C ALA A 266 -7.22 2.76 14.27
N TYR A 267 -6.23 1.93 14.58
CA TYR A 267 -4.89 2.01 13.96
C TYR A 267 -4.48 0.79 13.13
N GLY A 268 -5.12 -0.37 13.32
CA GLY A 268 -4.86 -1.61 12.56
C GLY A 268 -5.62 -1.75 11.23
N ALA A 269 -6.42 -0.76 10.83
CA ALA A 269 -7.44 -0.89 9.78
C ALA A 269 -6.93 -1.22 8.35
N LEU A 270 -5.63 -1.06 8.08
CA LEU A 270 -4.97 -1.45 6.82
C LEU A 270 -4.36 -2.86 6.84
N ARG A 271 -4.36 -3.54 8.00
CA ARG A 271 -3.59 -4.78 8.22
C ARG A 271 -3.95 -5.90 7.23
N SER A 272 -5.23 -6.06 6.90
CA SER A 272 -5.68 -7.14 6.01
C SER A 272 -5.12 -6.99 4.60
N GLU A 273 -5.18 -5.80 4.03
CA GLU A 273 -4.60 -5.49 2.71
C GLU A 273 -3.08 -5.64 2.73
N ILE A 274 -2.41 -5.19 3.80
CA ILE A 274 -0.95 -5.31 3.97
C ILE A 274 -0.51 -6.78 4.03
N LEU A 275 -1.24 -7.64 4.75
CA LEU A 275 -0.99 -9.08 4.79
C LEU A 275 -1.20 -9.75 3.43
N TRP A 276 -2.26 -9.38 2.72
CA TRP A 276 -2.60 -9.96 1.42
C TRP A 276 -1.55 -9.60 0.34
N LEU A 277 -1.14 -8.33 0.30
CA LEU A 277 0.00 -7.87 -0.52
C LEU A 277 1.29 -8.61 -0.16
N LYS A 278 1.55 -8.81 1.14
CA LYS A 278 2.74 -9.55 1.64
C LYS A 278 2.75 -11.01 1.16
N ASP A 279 1.61 -11.70 1.17
CA ASP A 279 1.48 -13.09 0.70
C ASP A 279 1.77 -13.23 -0.81
N PHE A 280 1.44 -12.20 -1.61
CA PHE A 280 1.86 -12.11 -3.01
C PHE A 280 3.29 -11.58 -3.22
N GLY A 281 4.02 -11.29 -2.14
CA GLY A 281 5.41 -10.83 -2.18
C GLY A 281 5.59 -9.34 -2.43
N VAL A 282 4.54 -8.52 -2.29
CA VAL A 282 4.61 -7.05 -2.27
C VAL A 282 4.90 -6.59 -0.85
N THR A 283 6.12 -6.10 -0.60
CA THR A 283 6.49 -5.62 0.73
C THR A 283 5.89 -4.23 0.98
N THR A 284 5.15 -4.02 2.07
CA THR A 284 4.70 -2.67 2.46
C THR A 284 5.77 -1.98 3.31
N VAL A 285 6.20 -0.78 2.92
CA VAL A 285 7.22 0.03 3.60
C VAL A 285 6.58 1.33 4.08
N VAL A 286 6.77 1.67 5.36
CA VAL A 286 6.08 2.82 6.01
C VAL A 286 7.08 3.70 6.76
N ALA A 287 6.86 5.01 6.69
CA ALA A 287 7.59 6.01 7.49
C ALA A 287 7.20 5.94 8.98
N ALA A 288 8.17 5.88 9.91
CA ALA A 288 7.88 5.72 11.34
C ALA A 288 7.19 6.91 12.03
N GLY A 289 7.23 8.10 11.41
CA GLY A 289 6.72 9.37 11.94
C GLY A 289 7.83 10.30 12.46
N ASN A 290 7.49 11.56 12.71
CA ASN A 290 8.46 12.66 12.91
C ASN A 290 8.27 13.40 14.25
N ASP A 291 7.60 12.76 15.20
CA ASP A 291 6.98 13.32 16.39
C ASP A 291 7.92 13.30 17.62
N LEU A 292 9.23 13.24 17.38
CA LEU A 292 10.30 13.15 18.39
C LEU A 292 10.20 11.88 19.28
N HIS A 293 9.42 10.86 18.88
CA HIS A 293 9.12 9.71 19.73
C HIS A 293 10.32 8.76 19.86
N GLY A 294 11.09 8.92 20.95
CA GLY A 294 12.29 8.13 21.21
C GLY A 294 12.06 6.64 21.55
N ASP A 295 10.83 6.21 21.79
CA ASP A 295 10.48 4.87 22.28
C ASP A 295 9.19 4.28 21.66
N GLY A 296 8.87 4.63 20.41
CA GLY A 296 7.71 4.11 19.67
C GLY A 296 7.59 4.68 18.25
N VAL A 297 6.58 4.23 17.51
CA VAL A 297 6.26 4.66 16.13
C VAL A 297 4.78 5.06 15.98
N ALA A 298 4.44 5.77 14.91
CA ALA A 298 3.06 6.17 14.59
C ALA A 298 2.30 5.06 13.82
N SER A 299 1.00 5.28 13.56
CA SER A 299 0.23 4.50 12.59
C SER A 299 0.44 5.03 11.17
N PRO A 300 0.53 4.18 10.11
CA PRO A 300 0.39 2.71 10.12
C PRO A 300 1.71 1.93 10.34
N ALA A 301 2.81 2.60 10.72
CA ALA A 301 4.10 1.94 10.99
C ALA A 301 4.06 0.97 12.18
N CYS A 302 3.03 1.04 13.03
CA CYS A 302 2.78 0.12 14.14
C CYS A 302 2.17 -1.24 13.74
N ILE A 303 1.87 -1.49 12.46
CA ILE A 303 1.25 -2.76 11.98
C ILE A 303 2.36 -3.80 11.73
N SER A 304 2.31 -4.98 12.36
CA SER A 304 3.41 -5.97 12.34
C SER A 304 3.72 -6.62 10.98
N ALA A 305 3.00 -6.25 9.94
CA ALA A 305 3.15 -6.75 8.58
C ALA A 305 3.82 -5.74 7.62
N VAL A 306 4.13 -4.52 8.09
CA VAL A 306 4.91 -3.53 7.33
C VAL A 306 6.41 -3.63 7.64
N VAL A 307 7.21 -2.84 6.93
CA VAL A 307 8.58 -2.49 7.30
C VAL A 307 8.59 -1.04 7.78
N ALA A 308 8.78 -0.82 9.08
CA ALA A 308 8.82 0.51 9.68
C ALA A 308 10.21 1.14 9.54
N VAL A 309 10.28 2.33 8.92
CA VAL A 309 11.55 2.98 8.55
C VAL A 309 11.76 4.31 9.27
N GLY A 310 12.87 4.39 10.01
CA GLY A 310 13.35 5.59 10.69
C GLY A 310 14.40 6.35 9.89
N ALA A 311 14.60 7.63 10.24
CA ALA A 311 15.56 8.51 9.57
C ALA A 311 16.92 8.58 10.29
N THR A 312 18.01 8.54 9.53
CA THR A 312 19.37 8.92 9.98
C THR A 312 19.93 10.13 9.23
N ASP A 313 20.91 10.78 9.82
CA ASP A 313 21.76 11.79 9.17
C ASP A 313 22.99 11.17 8.47
N ASP A 314 23.77 12.01 7.78
CA ASP A 314 25.01 11.61 7.08
C ASP A 314 26.13 11.07 7.99
N ARG A 315 25.94 11.09 9.31
CA ARG A 315 26.89 10.58 10.33
C ARG A 315 26.41 9.26 10.94
N ASP A 316 25.41 8.62 10.32
CA ASP A 316 24.71 7.43 10.83
C ASP A 316 24.05 7.64 12.21
N LYS A 317 23.74 8.89 12.60
CA LYS A 317 22.97 9.17 13.83
C LYS A 317 21.47 9.17 13.51
N PRO A 318 20.60 8.59 14.37
CA PRO A 318 19.16 8.77 14.25
C PRO A 318 18.80 10.26 14.25
N ALA A 319 17.97 10.69 13.32
CA ALA A 319 17.55 12.08 13.20
C ALA A 319 16.73 12.49 14.45
N PRO A 320 16.91 13.71 15.00
CA PRO A 320 16.27 14.09 16.27
C PRO A 320 14.75 13.97 16.28
N PHE A 321 14.09 14.21 15.14
CA PHE A 321 12.65 14.09 14.92
C PHE A 321 12.16 12.65 14.72
N SER A 322 13.04 11.71 14.32
CA SER A 322 12.61 10.37 13.92
C SER A 322 11.97 9.65 15.10
N ASN A 323 10.73 9.22 14.90
CA ASN A 323 10.15 8.18 15.73
C ASN A 323 11.04 6.92 15.61
N ARG A 324 11.30 6.28 16.75
CA ARG A 324 12.26 5.17 16.90
C ARG A 324 11.88 4.35 18.13
N GLY A 325 12.08 3.03 18.09
CA GLY A 325 11.75 2.16 19.22
C GLY A 325 11.81 0.68 18.86
N PRO A 326 11.26 -0.22 19.70
CA PRO A 326 11.30 -1.67 19.46
C PRO A 326 10.55 -2.15 18.21
N LEU A 327 9.66 -1.33 17.66
CA LEU A 327 8.90 -1.61 16.43
C LEU A 327 9.61 -1.10 15.16
N LEU A 328 10.86 -0.66 15.24
CA LEU A 328 11.58 -0.08 14.11
C LEU A 328 12.46 -1.13 13.41
N ASP A 329 12.03 -1.59 12.23
CA ASP A 329 12.75 -2.59 11.43
C ASP A 329 14.09 -2.09 10.89
N LEU A 330 14.09 -0.89 10.32
CA LEU A 330 15.21 -0.35 9.55
C LEU A 330 15.39 1.15 9.75
N PHE A 331 16.63 1.60 9.58
CA PHE A 331 16.99 2.99 9.35
C PHE A 331 17.38 3.20 7.89
N ALA A 332 17.14 4.41 7.38
CA ALA A 332 17.72 4.88 6.13
C ALA A 332 17.94 6.41 6.20
N PRO A 333 18.71 7.00 5.27
CA PRO A 333 18.98 8.44 5.28
C PRO A 333 17.67 9.24 5.14
N GLY A 334 17.46 10.19 6.03
CA GLY A 334 16.23 10.99 6.08
C GLY A 334 16.45 12.45 6.48
N VAL A 335 17.68 12.96 6.40
CA VAL A 335 18.02 14.37 6.68
C VAL A 335 18.71 14.97 5.45
N GLY A 336 18.26 16.13 4.98
CA GLY A 336 18.90 16.86 3.87
C GLY A 336 18.80 16.20 2.48
N ILE A 337 17.88 15.25 2.32
CA ILE A 337 17.77 14.37 1.15
C ILE A 337 17.30 15.18 -0.07
N ASN A 338 18.18 15.34 -1.05
CA ASN A 338 17.89 16.10 -2.27
C ASN A 338 17.20 15.21 -3.32
N SER A 339 15.99 15.58 -3.74
CA SER A 339 15.18 14.85 -4.72
C SER A 339 14.25 15.79 -5.49
N ALA A 340 13.53 15.25 -6.47
CA ALA A 340 12.67 15.98 -7.39
C ALA A 340 11.52 16.72 -6.70
N MET A 341 11.13 17.85 -7.29
CA MET A 341 10.02 18.70 -6.87
C MET A 341 9.23 19.13 -8.12
N PRO A 342 7.91 19.38 -8.01
CA PRO A 342 7.11 19.80 -9.15
C PRO A 342 7.66 21.05 -9.85
N GLY A 343 7.63 21.06 -11.19
CA GLY A 343 8.20 22.12 -12.01
C GLY A 343 9.67 21.91 -12.40
N ASN A 344 10.09 20.65 -12.59
CA ASN A 344 11.47 20.27 -12.98
C ASN A 344 12.57 20.70 -11.98
N ALA A 345 12.20 20.84 -10.71
CA ALA A 345 13.06 21.35 -9.65
C ALA A 345 13.61 20.24 -8.74
N PHE A 346 14.59 20.58 -7.90
CA PHE A 346 15.13 19.67 -6.88
C PHE A 346 15.26 20.42 -5.55
N GLN A 347 14.93 19.76 -4.44
CA GLN A 347 15.05 20.34 -3.09
C GLN A 347 15.49 19.29 -2.07
N SER A 348 16.28 19.73 -1.09
CA SER A 348 16.62 18.95 0.10
C SER A 348 15.48 18.98 1.13
N LEU A 349 14.91 17.82 1.47
CA LEU A 349 13.91 17.65 2.52
C LEU A 349 14.40 16.68 3.61
N SER A 350 13.74 16.71 4.77
CA SER A 350 14.05 15.86 5.93
C SER A 350 12.76 15.24 6.50
N GLY A 351 12.82 13.97 6.87
CA GLY A 351 11.71 13.21 7.45
C GLY A 351 11.90 11.70 7.33
N THR A 352 11.21 10.92 8.15
CA THR A 352 11.09 9.45 7.94
C THR A 352 10.46 9.12 6.58
N SER A 353 9.65 10.04 6.06
CA SER A 353 9.08 10.02 4.71
C SER A 353 10.12 10.04 3.58
N MET A 354 11.33 10.55 3.82
CA MET A 354 12.47 10.46 2.90
C MET A 354 13.32 9.19 3.15
N ALA A 355 13.25 8.61 4.35
CA ALA A 355 13.95 7.36 4.67
C ALA A 355 13.25 6.13 4.08
N ALA A 356 11.92 6.04 4.21
CA ALA A 356 11.09 4.96 3.64
C ALA A 356 11.38 4.64 2.15
N PRO A 357 11.42 5.63 1.22
CA PRO A 357 11.66 5.35 -0.20
C PRO A 357 13.08 4.83 -0.49
N HIS A 358 14.10 5.14 0.34
CA HIS A 358 15.40 4.51 0.19
C HIS A 358 15.32 2.99 0.44
N VAL A 359 14.52 2.54 1.42
CA VAL A 359 14.25 1.12 1.69
C VAL A 359 13.40 0.50 0.57
N ALA A 360 12.41 1.23 0.05
CA ALA A 360 11.59 0.77 -1.07
C ALA A 360 12.43 0.50 -2.34
N GLY A 361 13.31 1.44 -2.70
CA GLY A 361 14.27 1.24 -3.78
C GLY A 361 15.26 0.11 -3.50
N ALA A 362 15.77 0.01 -2.26
CA ALA A 362 16.68 -1.06 -1.84
C ALA A 362 16.06 -2.46 -2.05
N LEU A 363 14.80 -2.65 -1.64
CA LEU A 363 14.08 -3.91 -1.83
C LEU A 363 13.87 -4.26 -3.31
N ALA A 364 13.73 -3.27 -4.21
CA ALA A 364 13.72 -3.50 -5.66
C ALA A 364 15.10 -3.92 -6.20
N LEU A 365 16.21 -3.39 -5.66
CA LEU A 365 17.56 -3.88 -6.01
C LEU A 365 17.78 -5.33 -5.53
N VAL A 366 17.39 -5.64 -4.29
CA VAL A 366 17.49 -6.99 -3.72
C VAL A 366 16.60 -7.97 -4.50
N ARG A 367 15.42 -7.55 -4.96
CA ARG A 367 14.53 -8.33 -5.86
C ARG A 367 15.17 -8.67 -7.20
N GLN A 368 15.99 -7.77 -7.77
CA GLN A 368 16.74 -8.00 -9.00
C GLN A 368 17.93 -8.95 -8.76
N ALA A 369 18.64 -8.81 -7.64
CA ALA A 369 19.81 -9.62 -7.30
C ALA A 369 19.46 -11.05 -6.83
N TYR A 370 18.32 -11.22 -6.17
CA TYR A 370 17.85 -12.49 -5.63
C TYR A 370 16.42 -12.79 -6.12
N PRO A 371 16.25 -13.19 -7.40
CA PRO A 371 14.94 -13.23 -8.05
C PRO A 371 13.95 -14.27 -7.50
N ASN A 372 14.42 -15.22 -6.68
CA ASN A 372 13.61 -16.25 -6.02
C ASN A 372 13.42 -15.98 -4.51
N LEU A 373 13.89 -14.84 -3.98
CA LEU A 373 13.81 -14.52 -2.55
C LEU A 373 12.45 -13.88 -2.21
N PRO A 374 11.66 -14.45 -1.28
CA PRO A 374 10.34 -13.92 -0.92
C PRO A 374 10.44 -12.53 -0.27
N GLY A 375 9.29 -11.86 -0.11
CA GLY A 375 9.22 -10.50 0.46
C GLY A 375 9.92 -10.38 1.81
N GLU A 376 9.66 -11.31 2.72
CA GLU A 376 10.30 -11.36 4.05
C GLU A 376 11.82 -11.53 3.96
N GLY A 377 12.31 -12.49 3.18
CA GLY A 377 13.75 -12.72 2.99
C GLY A 377 14.48 -11.52 2.37
N ARG A 378 13.79 -10.70 1.57
CA ARG A 378 14.34 -9.42 1.06
C ARG A 378 14.49 -8.36 2.15
N VAL A 379 13.60 -8.34 3.14
CA VAL A 379 13.69 -7.46 4.32
C VAL A 379 14.76 -7.97 5.29
N GLU A 380 14.75 -9.27 5.60
CA GLU A 380 15.77 -9.95 6.42
C GLU A 380 17.17 -9.70 5.85
N LYS A 381 17.34 -9.73 4.52
CA LYS A 381 18.62 -9.42 3.87
C LYS A 381 19.12 -8.01 4.20
N LEU A 382 18.25 -7.00 4.25
CA LEU A 382 18.61 -5.63 4.62
C LEU A 382 18.85 -5.49 6.14
N GLN A 383 18.06 -6.17 6.96
CA GLN A 383 18.23 -6.18 8.42
C GLN A 383 19.54 -6.87 8.85
N THR A 384 19.88 -8.02 8.26
CA THR A 384 21.10 -8.75 8.58
C THR A 384 22.36 -7.98 8.14
N THR A 385 22.38 -7.48 6.91
CA THR A 385 23.58 -6.85 6.31
C THR A 385 23.77 -5.36 6.62
N GLY A 386 22.73 -4.66 7.12
CA GLY A 386 22.82 -3.24 7.45
C GLY A 386 23.82 -2.89 8.56
N LYS A 387 24.22 -1.62 8.63
CA LYS A 387 25.05 -1.07 9.70
C LYS A 387 24.25 -0.96 11.00
N SER A 388 24.78 -1.47 12.10
CA SER A 388 24.13 -1.39 13.42
C SER A 388 24.12 0.05 13.94
N ILE A 389 22.94 0.61 14.22
CA ILE A 389 22.72 1.91 14.85
C ILE A 389 22.12 1.68 16.24
N THR A 390 22.87 2.00 17.29
CA THR A 390 22.47 1.77 18.68
C THR A 390 22.05 3.08 19.36
N TYR A 391 20.87 3.10 19.98
CA TYR A 391 20.24 4.30 20.54
C TYR A 391 19.42 3.98 21.80
N SER A 392 19.18 4.98 22.64
CA SER A 392 18.30 4.83 23.82
C SER A 392 16.84 4.97 23.41
N SER A 393 16.02 4.02 23.85
CA SER A 393 14.58 3.94 23.67
C SER A 393 13.93 3.55 24.99
N GLY A 394 13.27 4.51 25.64
CA GLY A 394 12.57 4.27 26.91
C GLY A 394 13.49 3.91 28.08
N GLY A 395 14.77 4.28 28.01
CA GLY A 395 15.81 3.90 28.98
C GLY A 395 16.55 2.61 28.63
N ILE A 396 16.13 1.87 27.60
CA ILE A 396 16.77 0.64 27.13
C ILE A 396 17.57 0.95 25.85
N MET A 397 18.75 0.34 25.69
CA MET A 397 19.52 0.46 24.45
C MET A 397 18.98 -0.50 23.38
N VAL A 398 18.42 0.06 22.31
CA VAL A 398 17.94 -0.68 21.13
C VAL A 398 18.97 -0.54 20.01
N THR A 399 19.12 -1.58 19.18
CA THR A 399 19.96 -1.54 17.98
C THR A 399 19.15 -1.90 16.75
N THR A 400 18.94 -0.92 15.87
CA THR A 400 18.24 -1.07 14.58
C THR A 400 19.25 -0.89 13.44
N LYS A 401 18.92 -1.41 12.26
CA LYS A 401 19.88 -1.58 11.16
C LYS A 401 19.67 -0.53 10.07
N ARG A 402 20.69 0.29 9.79
CA ARG A 402 20.70 1.22 8.65
C ARG A 402 21.08 0.44 7.39
N ILE A 403 20.23 0.49 6.36
CA ILE A 403 20.41 -0.32 5.14
C ILE A 403 21.79 -0.14 4.48
N ASP A 404 22.40 -1.22 3.99
CA ASP A 404 23.70 -1.17 3.32
C ASP A 404 23.69 -2.05 2.07
N LEU A 405 23.68 -1.43 0.89
CA LEU A 405 23.56 -2.12 -0.40
C LEU A 405 24.89 -2.68 -0.89
N VAL A 406 26.03 -2.27 -0.31
CA VAL A 406 27.33 -2.88 -0.59
C VAL A 406 27.42 -4.24 0.11
N ALA A 407 26.84 -4.36 1.31
CA ALA A 407 26.75 -5.62 2.04
C ALA A 407 25.53 -6.49 1.63
N ALA A 408 24.40 -5.87 1.24
CA ALA A 408 23.18 -6.58 0.88
C ALA A 408 23.22 -7.23 -0.51
N LEU A 409 23.95 -6.67 -1.47
CA LEU A 409 23.93 -7.13 -2.86
C LEU A 409 25.23 -7.88 -3.21
N PRO A 410 25.19 -8.90 -4.08
CA PRO A 410 26.39 -9.59 -4.50
C PRO A 410 27.19 -8.69 -5.45
N LEU A 411 28.52 -8.80 -5.39
CA LEU A 411 29.39 -8.35 -6.47
C LEU A 411 28.93 -9.02 -7.77
N LYS A 412 28.84 -8.24 -8.85
CA LYS A 412 28.13 -8.61 -10.07
C LYS A 412 28.57 -9.99 -10.59
N PRO A 413 27.65 -10.95 -10.76
CA PRO A 413 27.98 -12.20 -11.45
C PRO A 413 28.54 -11.93 -12.84
N THR A 414 29.62 -12.63 -13.19
CA THR A 414 29.92 -12.95 -14.59
C THR A 414 28.66 -13.55 -15.21
N ALA A 415 28.30 -13.14 -16.43
CA ALA A 415 27.01 -13.47 -17.02
C ALA A 415 26.71 -14.97 -16.93
N THR A 416 25.58 -15.32 -16.29
CA THR A 416 25.02 -16.68 -16.33
C THR A 416 24.97 -17.11 -17.79
N PRO A 417 25.54 -18.27 -18.17
CA PRO A 417 25.63 -18.64 -19.57
C PRO A 417 24.25 -18.67 -20.20
N THR A 418 24.12 -18.03 -21.36
CA THR A 418 22.93 -18.16 -22.20
C THR A 418 22.65 -19.65 -22.40
N PRO A 419 21.44 -20.15 -22.11
CA PRO A 419 21.12 -21.54 -22.39
C PRO A 419 21.30 -21.76 -23.89
N THR A 420 22.21 -22.68 -24.26
CA THR A 420 22.45 -23.04 -25.66
C THR A 420 21.11 -23.39 -26.29
N PRO A 421 20.72 -22.75 -27.42
CA PRO A 421 19.42 -23.02 -28.02
C PRO A 421 19.34 -24.50 -28.42
N THR A 422 18.42 -25.23 -27.79
CA THR A 422 18.10 -26.61 -28.19
C THR A 422 17.73 -26.60 -29.67
N ALA A 423 18.50 -27.31 -30.49
CA ALA A 423 18.34 -27.29 -31.93
C ALA A 423 16.91 -27.69 -32.32
N THR A 424 16.22 -26.80 -33.04
CA THR A 424 14.89 -27.10 -33.60
C THR A 424 15.02 -28.21 -34.63
N PRO A 425 14.24 -29.30 -34.55
CA PRO A 425 14.26 -30.33 -35.58
C PRO A 425 13.82 -29.75 -36.93
N SER A 426 14.51 -30.15 -38.00
CA SER A 426 14.31 -29.59 -39.35
C SER A 426 12.89 -29.84 -39.87
N ALA A 427 12.40 -28.91 -40.69
CA ALA A 427 11.08 -29.01 -41.30
C ALA A 427 11.02 -30.08 -42.40
N THR A 428 9.91 -30.83 -42.43
CA THR A 428 9.50 -31.71 -43.54
C THR A 428 8.81 -30.86 -44.62
N PRO A 429 9.05 -31.08 -45.93
CA PRO A 429 8.61 -30.17 -47.00
C PRO A 429 7.10 -30.11 -47.22
N THR A 430 6.65 -28.95 -47.69
CA THR A 430 5.26 -28.61 -48.04
C THR A 430 4.80 -29.25 -49.36
N VAL A 431 3.49 -29.51 -49.49
CA VAL A 431 2.84 -29.91 -50.76
C VAL A 431 1.82 -28.83 -51.17
N THR A 432 1.72 -28.55 -52.47
CA THR A 432 0.97 -27.42 -53.08
C THR A 432 -0.52 -27.77 -53.32
N PRO A 433 -1.48 -26.82 -53.17
CA PRO A 433 -2.92 -27.11 -53.28
C PRO A 433 -3.50 -27.07 -54.72
N THR A 434 -4.77 -27.45 -54.85
CA THR A 434 -5.58 -27.50 -56.09
C THR A 434 -7.01 -26.97 -55.79
N PRO A 435 -7.74 -26.29 -56.72
CA PRO A 435 -8.70 -25.24 -56.36
C PRO A 435 -10.21 -25.61 -56.28
N THR A 436 -10.99 -24.60 -55.86
CA THR A 436 -12.42 -24.52 -55.52
C THR A 436 -13.39 -24.50 -56.73
N PRO A 437 -14.70 -24.76 -56.50
CA PRO A 437 -15.78 -24.07 -57.21
C PRO A 437 -16.82 -23.37 -56.29
N THR A 438 -17.50 -22.34 -56.81
CA THR A 438 -18.29 -21.32 -56.08
C THR A 438 -19.80 -21.37 -56.38
N GLN A 439 -20.68 -20.89 -55.47
CA GLN A 439 -22.05 -20.39 -55.77
C GLN A 439 -22.44 -19.14 -54.93
N SER A 440 -23.66 -18.58 -55.11
CA SER A 440 -23.94 -17.11 -55.06
C SER A 440 -25.17 -16.63 -54.23
N GLN A 441 -25.52 -15.34 -54.33
CA GLN A 441 -26.42 -14.49 -53.50
C GLN A 441 -27.92 -14.53 -53.96
N THR A 442 -28.96 -13.78 -53.51
CA THR A 442 -29.24 -12.54 -52.69
C THR A 442 -30.77 -12.54 -52.31
N PRO A 443 -31.52 -11.51 -51.77
CA PRO A 443 -31.24 -10.19 -51.17
C PRO A 443 -31.96 -9.95 -49.78
N VAL A 444 -32.83 -8.92 -49.62
CA VAL A 444 -33.40 -8.34 -48.36
C VAL A 444 -34.82 -7.74 -48.59
N PRO A 445 -35.70 -7.59 -47.56
CA PRO A 445 -36.59 -6.41 -47.40
C PRO A 445 -36.64 -5.81 -45.95
N THR A 446 -37.35 -4.68 -45.74
CA THR A 446 -37.07 -3.68 -44.66
C THR A 446 -38.27 -3.11 -43.85
N ASP A 447 -38.05 -2.83 -42.54
CA ASP A 447 -38.69 -1.82 -41.62
C ASP A 447 -40.22 -1.92 -41.32
N PRO A 448 -40.85 -1.19 -40.34
CA PRO A 448 -40.36 -0.14 -39.40
C PRO A 448 -40.86 -0.16 -37.90
N GLY A 449 -40.29 0.69 -37.03
CA GLY A 449 -41.07 1.51 -36.05
C GLY A 449 -41.04 1.29 -34.50
N THR A 450 -40.28 2.15 -33.78
CA THR A 450 -40.60 2.83 -32.48
C THR A 450 -40.89 2.11 -31.11
N VAL A 451 -39.96 2.31 -30.15
CA VAL A 451 -40.13 2.80 -28.74
C VAL A 451 -40.59 1.87 -27.57
N THR A 452 -39.62 1.60 -26.66
CA THR A 452 -39.64 1.23 -25.20
C THR A 452 -40.55 0.14 -24.60
N ASP A 453 -39.90 -0.92 -24.09
CA ASP A 453 -40.16 -1.65 -22.83
C ASP A 453 -38.79 -2.26 -22.37
N PRO A 454 -38.58 -2.86 -21.17
CA PRO A 454 -37.27 -3.44 -20.85
C PRO A 454 -37.02 -4.66 -21.75
N LEU A 455 -35.79 -4.80 -22.26
CA LEU A 455 -35.36 -5.80 -23.26
C LEU A 455 -36.16 -7.11 -23.15
N PRO A 456 -37.10 -7.38 -24.08
CA PRO A 456 -37.97 -8.53 -23.98
C PRO A 456 -37.15 -9.81 -23.85
N LEU A 457 -37.38 -10.56 -22.77
CA LEU A 457 -36.70 -11.83 -22.52
C LEU A 457 -36.81 -12.68 -23.79
N PRO A 458 -35.69 -13.02 -24.46
CA PRO A 458 -35.71 -13.63 -25.78
C PRO A 458 -36.49 -14.94 -25.72
N ASP A 459 -37.16 -15.34 -26.81
CA ASP A 459 -38.13 -16.45 -26.81
C ASP A 459 -37.57 -17.79 -26.27
N THR A 460 -36.24 -17.95 -26.30
CA THR A 460 -35.50 -19.01 -25.61
C THR A 460 -35.83 -19.11 -24.12
N CYS A 461 -36.03 -17.98 -23.41
CA CYS A 461 -36.45 -17.91 -22.01
C CYS A 461 -37.90 -18.42 -21.77
N ARG A 462 -38.69 -18.69 -22.83
CA ARG A 462 -40.05 -19.24 -22.78
C ARG A 462 -40.18 -20.66 -23.38
N ARG A 463 -39.08 -21.34 -23.71
CA ARG A 463 -39.04 -22.49 -24.64
C ARG A 463 -39.71 -23.79 -24.18
N GLY A 464 -41.04 -23.80 -24.13
CA GLY A 464 -41.90 -25.00 -24.15
C GLY A 464 -42.99 -24.88 -25.23
N LYS A 465 -43.61 -25.99 -25.65
CA LYS A 465 -44.67 -25.99 -26.69
C LYS A 465 -46.04 -25.47 -26.19
N GLY A 466 -46.07 -24.33 -25.51
CA GLY A 466 -47.30 -23.72 -25.00
C GLY A 466 -47.10 -22.26 -24.59
N THR A 467 -48.17 -21.46 -24.65
CA THR A 467 -48.15 -19.99 -24.55
C THR A 467 -47.96 -19.44 -23.12
N LYS A 468 -47.33 -20.18 -22.21
CA LYS A 468 -47.07 -19.77 -20.82
C LYS A 468 -45.59 -19.94 -20.44
N PRO A 469 -44.99 -18.99 -19.70
CA PRO A 469 -43.59 -19.10 -19.26
C PRO A 469 -43.29 -20.37 -18.48
N LEU A 470 -42.06 -20.87 -18.61
CA LEU A 470 -41.58 -22.03 -17.86
C LEU A 470 -41.26 -21.66 -16.41
N SER A 471 -41.69 -22.48 -15.46
CA SER A 471 -41.24 -22.37 -14.06
C SER A 471 -39.79 -22.81 -13.90
N ALA A 472 -39.11 -22.30 -12.88
CA ALA A 472 -37.69 -22.61 -12.59
C ALA A 472 -37.37 -24.12 -12.54
N LYS A 473 -38.33 -24.94 -12.06
CA LYS A 473 -38.23 -26.41 -12.04
C LYS A 473 -38.13 -27.03 -13.44
N ARG A 474 -38.80 -26.45 -14.45
CA ARG A 474 -38.68 -26.89 -15.85
C ARG A 474 -37.35 -26.43 -16.44
N TRP A 475 -36.92 -25.20 -16.13
CA TRP A 475 -35.63 -24.64 -16.56
C TRP A 475 -34.43 -25.51 -16.18
N ALA A 476 -34.34 -25.93 -14.91
CA ALA A 476 -33.28 -26.83 -14.45
C ALA A 476 -33.28 -28.21 -15.14
N THR A 477 -34.41 -28.64 -15.72
CA THR A 477 -34.55 -29.93 -16.40
C THR A 477 -34.00 -29.91 -17.84
N GLU A 478 -34.08 -28.76 -18.53
CA GLU A 478 -33.55 -28.62 -19.90
C GLU A 478 -32.02 -28.43 -19.92
N LEU A 479 -31.47 -27.63 -19.00
CA LEU A 479 -30.01 -27.38 -18.91
C LEU A 479 -29.19 -28.67 -18.78
N LEU A 480 -29.69 -29.66 -18.04
CA LEU A 480 -28.94 -30.88 -17.70
C LEU A 480 -28.93 -31.95 -18.80
N ARG A 481 -29.54 -31.71 -19.97
CA ARG A 481 -29.59 -32.67 -21.09
C ARG A 481 -28.51 -32.48 -22.17
N GLY A 482 -27.80 -31.35 -22.19
CA GLY A 482 -26.82 -31.00 -23.22
C GLY A 482 -25.37 -31.37 -22.89
N LYS A 483 -24.53 -31.59 -23.92
CA LYS A 483 -23.07 -31.74 -23.76
C LYS A 483 -22.36 -30.38 -23.88
N GLY A 484 -21.50 -30.07 -22.91
CA GLY A 484 -20.24 -29.35 -23.16
C GLY A 484 -20.24 -27.82 -23.01
N THR A 485 -21.20 -27.10 -23.60
CA THR A 485 -21.15 -25.62 -23.67
C THR A 485 -22.52 -24.99 -23.42
N LEU A 486 -22.55 -23.86 -22.68
CA LEU A 486 -23.69 -22.95 -22.65
C LEU A 486 -23.48 -21.84 -23.70
N ASP A 487 -24.58 -21.42 -24.33
CA ASP A 487 -24.69 -20.13 -25.01
C ASP A 487 -24.81 -19.02 -23.95
N ASP A 488 -24.09 -17.91 -24.12
CA ASP A 488 -24.11 -16.76 -23.23
C ASP A 488 -25.53 -16.23 -22.98
N LYS A 489 -26.42 -16.34 -23.98
CA LYS A 489 -27.84 -15.95 -23.86
C LYS A 489 -28.63 -16.87 -22.92
N ILE A 490 -28.24 -18.13 -22.82
CA ILE A 490 -28.81 -19.10 -21.87
C ILE A 490 -28.19 -18.89 -20.47
N LEU A 491 -26.88 -18.63 -20.40
CA LEU A 491 -26.20 -18.32 -19.15
C LEU A 491 -26.74 -17.05 -18.49
N ALA A 492 -27.00 -15.99 -19.26
CA ALA A 492 -27.63 -14.76 -18.77
C ALA A 492 -29.04 -15.00 -18.21
N CYS A 493 -29.89 -15.74 -18.94
CA CYS A 493 -31.24 -16.08 -18.48
C CYS A 493 -31.22 -17.02 -17.25
N TYR A 494 -30.18 -17.86 -17.10
CA TYR A 494 -29.98 -18.70 -15.92
C TYR A 494 -29.42 -17.93 -14.72
N LEU A 495 -28.44 -17.03 -14.88
CA LEU A 495 -27.93 -16.17 -13.79
C LEU A 495 -29.00 -15.20 -13.27
N SER A 496 -29.93 -14.76 -14.13
CA SER A 496 -31.14 -14.04 -13.72
C SER A 496 -32.13 -14.86 -12.86
N LEU A 497 -31.96 -16.19 -12.79
CA LEU A 497 -32.81 -17.12 -12.01
C LEU A 497 -32.03 -17.82 -10.87
N ALA A 498 -30.71 -17.91 -10.98
CA ALA A 498 -29.84 -18.69 -10.10
C ALA A 498 -29.49 -17.94 -8.79
N GLN A 499 -30.51 -17.38 -8.13
CA GLN A 499 -30.42 -16.94 -6.74
C GLN A 499 -30.32 -18.12 -5.74
N ASN A 500 -29.93 -19.33 -6.17
CA ASN A 500 -29.54 -20.50 -5.36
C ASN A 500 -29.16 -21.72 -6.25
N GLY A 501 -28.38 -22.67 -5.70
CA GLY A 501 -28.46 -24.09 -6.10
C GLY A 501 -27.12 -24.84 -6.28
N SER A 502 -26.71 -25.63 -5.29
CA SER A 502 -25.48 -26.44 -5.32
C SER A 502 -25.74 -27.95 -5.37
N LYS A 503 -24.86 -28.73 -6.02
CA LYS A 503 -24.81 -30.20 -5.82
C LYS A 503 -24.17 -30.62 -4.49
N VAL A 504 -23.54 -29.70 -3.75
CA VAL A 504 -22.91 -29.97 -2.45
C VAL A 504 -23.88 -29.72 -1.28
N PHE A 505 -24.97 -28.97 -1.51
CA PHE A 505 -26.01 -28.68 -0.49
C PHE A 505 -27.41 -29.03 -0.99
N PRO A 506 -27.89 -30.25 -0.69
CA PRO A 506 -29.28 -30.62 -0.90
C PRO A 506 -30.24 -29.59 -0.28
N GLU A 507 -29.88 -28.99 0.87
CA GLU A 507 -30.67 -28.00 1.61
C GLU A 507 -30.79 -26.64 0.89
N VAL A 508 -29.95 -26.38 -0.11
CA VAL A 508 -30.01 -25.18 -0.97
C VAL A 508 -30.74 -25.48 -2.29
N THR A 509 -31.21 -26.73 -2.49
CA THR A 509 -31.90 -27.17 -3.72
C THR A 509 -33.33 -27.67 -3.51
N ASP A 510 -33.76 -27.99 -2.28
CA ASP A 510 -35.17 -28.15 -1.93
C ASP A 510 -35.82 -26.77 -1.64
N ALA A 511 -36.92 -26.46 -2.32
CA ALA A 511 -37.63 -25.19 -2.15
C ALA A 511 -38.24 -25.03 -0.74
N GLY A 512 -38.51 -26.13 -0.04
CA GLY A 512 -38.90 -26.15 1.38
C GLY A 512 -37.71 -26.08 2.34
N SER A 513 -36.46 -26.14 1.87
CA SER A 513 -35.26 -26.16 2.72
C SER A 513 -34.44 -24.88 2.72
N ILE A 514 -34.85 -23.80 2.03
CA ILE A 514 -34.22 -22.47 2.19
C ILE A 514 -34.20 -22.06 3.68
N GLY A 515 -35.32 -22.28 4.39
CA GLY A 515 -35.43 -22.11 5.85
C GLY A 515 -34.71 -23.17 6.71
N LYS A 516 -34.09 -24.19 6.10
CA LYS A 516 -33.18 -25.15 6.75
C LYS A 516 -31.72 -24.77 6.48
N ALA A 517 -31.34 -24.41 5.26
CA ALA A 517 -30.01 -23.86 4.95
C ALA A 517 -29.71 -22.61 5.79
N TYR A 518 -30.69 -21.71 5.93
CA TYR A 518 -30.59 -20.55 6.84
C TYR A 518 -30.40 -20.96 8.32
N LYS A 519 -30.94 -22.13 8.74
CA LYS A 519 -30.73 -22.69 10.09
C LYS A 519 -29.39 -23.44 10.26
N VAL A 520 -28.78 -23.94 9.18
CA VAL A 520 -27.42 -24.50 9.17
C VAL A 520 -26.38 -23.38 9.27
N LEU A 521 -26.62 -22.25 8.60
CA LEU A 521 -25.79 -21.04 8.71
C LEU A 521 -25.99 -20.29 10.05
N ALA A 522 -27.17 -20.39 10.67
CA ALA A 522 -27.49 -19.65 11.90
C ALA A 522 -26.58 -20.01 13.09
N PRO A 523 -26.16 -19.05 13.95
CA PRO A 523 -25.12 -19.28 14.98
C PRO A 523 -25.51 -20.15 16.20
N ARG A 524 -26.57 -20.96 16.12
CA ARG A 524 -27.28 -21.50 17.30
C ARG A 524 -27.11 -23.00 17.57
N SER A 525 -26.44 -23.75 16.70
CA SER A 525 -26.15 -25.18 16.94
C SER A 525 -24.83 -25.40 17.69
N ARG A 526 -24.79 -26.39 18.58
CA ARG A 526 -23.59 -26.78 19.36
C ARG A 526 -23.07 -28.20 19.04
N THR A 527 -23.68 -28.91 18.10
CA THR A 527 -23.25 -30.29 17.76
C THR A 527 -22.12 -30.28 16.73
N ALA A 528 -21.12 -31.15 16.93
CA ALA A 528 -19.92 -31.18 16.09
C ALA A 528 -20.22 -31.41 14.60
N LYS A 529 -21.18 -32.28 14.27
CA LYS A 529 -21.61 -32.50 12.88
C LYS A 529 -22.20 -31.25 12.23
N ALA A 530 -23.10 -30.54 12.91
CA ALA A 530 -23.75 -29.35 12.34
C ALA A 530 -22.75 -28.22 12.06
N LEU A 531 -21.67 -28.13 12.84
CA LEU A 531 -20.57 -27.21 12.56
C LEU A 531 -19.82 -27.59 11.28
N ILE A 532 -19.47 -28.87 11.07
CA ILE A 532 -18.86 -29.33 9.79
C ILE A 532 -19.75 -29.00 8.60
N ASP A 533 -21.05 -29.31 8.69
CA ASP A 533 -21.99 -29.08 7.59
C ASP A 533 -22.10 -27.57 7.24
N ARG A 534 -21.91 -26.66 8.21
CA ARG A 534 -21.83 -25.20 7.99
C ARG A 534 -20.53 -24.77 7.28
N GLU A 535 -19.37 -25.26 7.73
CA GLU A 535 -18.09 -24.85 7.14
C GLU A 535 -17.97 -25.30 5.67
N LEU A 536 -18.49 -26.48 5.34
CA LEU A 536 -18.52 -26.97 3.95
C LEU A 536 -19.39 -26.09 3.04
N LEU A 537 -20.49 -25.52 3.57
CA LEU A 537 -21.36 -24.58 2.85
C LEU A 537 -20.64 -23.25 2.54
N ALA A 538 -19.86 -22.70 3.47
CA ALA A 538 -19.01 -21.55 3.21
C ALA A 538 -17.94 -21.85 2.14
N ALA A 539 -17.20 -22.96 2.28
CA ALA A 539 -16.13 -23.36 1.36
C ALA A 539 -16.59 -23.44 -0.11
N TRP A 540 -17.75 -24.04 -0.37
CA TRP A 540 -18.24 -24.19 -1.73
C TRP A 540 -18.82 -22.90 -2.32
N LEU A 541 -19.50 -22.06 -1.52
CA LEU A 541 -19.98 -20.76 -2.01
C LEU A 541 -18.79 -19.89 -2.45
N ASN A 542 -17.72 -19.86 -1.65
CA ASN A 542 -16.50 -19.14 -1.96
C ASN A 542 -15.80 -19.66 -3.24
N TYR A 543 -15.85 -20.98 -3.49
CA TYR A 543 -15.40 -21.57 -4.76
C TYR A 543 -16.32 -21.20 -5.95
N ALA A 544 -17.64 -21.30 -5.78
CA ALA A 544 -18.62 -21.06 -6.84
C ALA A 544 -18.68 -19.60 -7.32
N HIS A 545 -18.37 -18.65 -6.43
CA HIS A 545 -18.29 -17.22 -6.75
C HIS A 545 -16.87 -16.75 -7.12
N GLY A 546 -15.89 -17.65 -7.28
CA GLY A 546 -14.55 -17.30 -7.75
C GLY A 546 -13.70 -16.49 -6.77
N VAL A 547 -14.08 -16.43 -5.49
CA VAL A 547 -13.39 -15.66 -4.44
C VAL A 547 -11.99 -16.23 -4.13
N TYR A 548 -11.73 -17.47 -4.54
CA TYR A 548 -10.41 -18.10 -4.48
C TYR A 548 -9.92 -18.48 -5.89
N ASN A 549 -8.63 -18.23 -6.13
CA ASN A 549 -7.95 -18.00 -7.42
C ASN A 549 -7.87 -19.18 -8.43
N GLY A 550 -8.87 -20.06 -8.49
CA GLY A 550 -8.87 -21.24 -9.36
C GLY A 550 -7.89 -22.35 -8.94
N SER A 551 -7.06 -22.13 -7.93
CA SER A 551 -6.24 -23.19 -7.34
C SER A 551 -7.07 -24.03 -6.36
N ALA A 552 -6.80 -25.34 -6.30
CA ALA A 552 -7.50 -26.26 -5.41
C ALA A 552 -6.98 -26.18 -3.95
N LYS A 553 -6.84 -24.98 -3.38
CA LYS A 553 -6.32 -24.72 -2.01
C LYS A 553 -7.26 -23.84 -1.20
N VAL A 554 -7.16 -23.95 0.13
CA VAL A 554 -7.90 -23.09 1.08
C VAL A 554 -6.95 -22.23 1.90
N HIS A 555 -5.95 -22.85 2.56
CA HIS A 555 -4.91 -22.11 3.26
C HIS A 555 -3.57 -22.86 3.28
N GLY A 556 -2.45 -22.15 3.08
CA GLY A 556 -1.09 -22.69 3.11
C GLY A 556 -0.86 -23.86 2.14
N SER A 557 -0.38 -24.99 2.66
CA SER A 557 -0.18 -26.24 1.90
C SER A 557 -1.44 -27.11 1.77
N THR A 558 -2.55 -26.73 2.42
CA THR A 558 -3.79 -27.52 2.45
C THR A 558 -4.62 -27.29 1.19
N THR A 559 -4.81 -28.36 0.41
CA THR A 559 -5.71 -28.35 -0.75
C THR A 559 -7.17 -28.43 -0.32
N LEU A 560 -8.07 -27.72 -1.01
CA LEU A 560 -9.53 -27.81 -0.83
C LEU A 560 -10.00 -29.27 -0.94
N LYS A 561 -9.47 -30.01 -1.92
CA LYS A 561 -9.71 -31.45 -2.10
C LYS A 561 -9.29 -32.30 -0.88
N LYS A 562 -8.24 -31.90 -0.15
CA LYS A 562 -7.76 -32.59 1.07
C LYS A 562 -8.57 -32.20 2.30
N ALA A 563 -8.90 -30.92 2.47
CA ALA A 563 -9.75 -30.44 3.56
C ALA A 563 -11.16 -31.05 3.49
N VAL A 564 -11.78 -31.01 2.30
CA VAL A 564 -13.07 -31.65 2.03
C VAL A 564 -12.98 -33.16 2.22
N GLY A 565 -11.99 -33.85 1.62
CA GLY A 565 -11.87 -35.30 1.73
C GLY A 565 -11.69 -35.84 3.17
N ILE A 566 -10.95 -35.12 4.02
CA ILE A 566 -10.81 -35.46 5.46
C ILE A 566 -12.14 -35.29 6.19
N ALA A 567 -12.86 -34.18 5.93
CA ALA A 567 -14.14 -33.91 6.56
C ALA A 567 -15.24 -34.89 6.09
N GLU A 568 -15.31 -35.16 4.78
CA GLU A 568 -16.24 -36.12 4.18
C GLU A 568 -16.02 -37.52 4.74
N GLY A 569 -14.77 -38.01 4.78
CA GLY A 569 -14.46 -39.35 5.30
C GLY A 569 -14.95 -39.57 6.73
N HIS A 570 -14.74 -38.60 7.63
CA HIS A 570 -15.26 -38.69 9.00
C HIS A 570 -16.79 -38.49 9.07
N ARG A 571 -17.37 -37.69 8.17
CA ARG A 571 -18.81 -37.39 8.13
C ARG A 571 -19.65 -38.54 7.57
N THR A 572 -19.15 -39.29 6.59
CA THR A 572 -19.87 -40.40 5.96
C THR A 572 -19.63 -41.74 6.64
N ALA A 573 -18.46 -41.96 7.25
CA ALA A 573 -18.14 -43.18 8.00
C ALA A 573 -18.64 -43.18 9.46
N ASN A 574 -19.62 -42.33 9.79
CA ASN A 574 -20.16 -42.15 11.16
C ASN A 574 -19.06 -41.97 12.24
N GLY A 575 -18.08 -41.10 11.97
CA GLY A 575 -16.98 -40.82 12.88
C GLY A 575 -17.46 -40.35 14.27
N THR A 576 -16.68 -40.69 15.30
CA THR A 576 -17.04 -40.36 16.69
C THR A 576 -17.15 -38.85 16.89
N SER A 577 -17.96 -38.42 17.88
CA SER A 577 -18.17 -37.00 18.19
C SER A 577 -16.86 -36.23 18.42
N ALA A 578 -15.82 -36.89 18.96
CA ALA A 578 -14.49 -36.31 19.12
C ALA A 578 -13.72 -36.14 17.79
N GLN A 579 -13.80 -37.10 16.86
CA GLN A 579 -13.21 -37.00 15.52
C GLN A 579 -13.92 -35.90 14.70
N LEU A 580 -15.26 -35.87 14.75
CA LEU A 580 -16.04 -34.81 14.11
C LEU A 580 -15.71 -33.43 14.69
N LYS A 581 -15.53 -33.30 16.01
CA LYS A 581 -15.17 -32.01 16.63
C LYS A 581 -13.78 -31.53 16.21
N LYS A 582 -12.81 -32.44 16.02
CA LYS A 582 -11.48 -32.10 15.46
C LYS A 582 -11.59 -31.66 13.99
N ALA A 583 -12.38 -32.35 13.16
CA ALA A 583 -12.62 -31.96 11.78
C ALA A 583 -13.32 -30.59 11.66
N ALA A 584 -14.28 -30.30 12.55
CA ALA A 584 -14.99 -29.01 12.61
C ALA A 584 -14.04 -27.84 12.92
N VAL A 585 -13.17 -27.99 13.93
CA VAL A 585 -12.16 -26.97 14.28
C VAL A 585 -11.17 -26.78 13.13
N TYR A 586 -10.66 -27.87 12.56
CA TYR A 586 -9.73 -27.82 11.43
C TYR A 586 -10.31 -27.06 10.23
N LEU A 587 -11.58 -27.30 9.85
CA LEU A 587 -12.23 -26.52 8.81
C LEU A 587 -12.40 -25.05 9.22
N TYR A 588 -12.96 -24.77 10.40
CA TYR A 588 -13.21 -23.40 10.86
C TYR A 588 -11.93 -22.53 10.86
N GLU A 589 -10.80 -23.10 11.26
CA GLU A 589 -9.50 -22.42 11.28
C GLU A 589 -8.87 -22.15 9.91
N HIS A 590 -9.34 -22.81 8.84
CA HIS A 590 -8.75 -22.80 7.49
C HIS A 590 -9.75 -22.52 6.34
N VAL A 591 -11.02 -22.23 6.66
CA VAL A 591 -12.13 -21.99 5.70
C VAL A 591 -12.86 -20.67 5.98
N ASN A 592 -12.95 -20.28 7.25
CA ASN A 592 -13.59 -19.04 7.72
C ASN A 592 -12.55 -17.98 8.17
N LYS A 593 -11.31 -18.13 7.70
CA LYS A 593 -10.24 -17.13 7.68
C LYS A 593 -9.77 -17.00 6.24
#